data_AF-A0A2N5G9U7-F1
#
_entry.id   AF-A0A2N5G9U7-F1
#
_cell.length_a   1.000
_cell.length_b   1.000
_cell.length_c   1.000
_cell.angle_alpha   90.00
_cell.angle_beta   90.00
_cell.angle_gamma   90.00
#
_symmetry.space_group_name_H-M   'P 1'
#
loop_
_entity.id
_entity.type
_entity.pdbx_description
1 polymer ?
#
loop_
_entity_poly.entity_id
_entity_poly.type
_entity_poly.pdbx_seq_one_letter_code
_entity_poly.pdbx_strand_id
1 'polypeptide(L)' 'MQMFNGNVVCPRCDGNGLIYKAKIVDLKLIVYICDECEATWVSEDIRKDNFQDLTTFLENNGLTYSNTQILDVGYGWKK' A
#
# COMPACT_ATOMS: atom_id res chain seq x y z
N MET A 1 -13.14 -6.56 0.05
CA MET A 1 -11.84 -6.76 0.72
C MET A 1 -11.83 -8.12 1.41
N GLN A 2 -10.84 -8.97 1.12
CA GLN A 2 -10.67 -10.29 1.74
C GLN A 2 -9.70 -10.17 2.93
N MET A 3 -9.89 -10.99 3.97
CA MET A 3 -9.04 -11.00 5.16
C MET A 3 -8.48 -12.39 5.44
N PHE A 4 -7.25 -12.45 5.97
CA PHE A 4 -6.58 -13.66 6.46
C PHE A 4 -5.89 -13.36 7.79
N ASN A 5 -6.26 -14.09 8.85
CA ASN A 5 -5.75 -13.88 10.22
C ASN A 5 -5.80 -12.42 10.69
N GLY A 6 -6.85 -11.68 10.32
CA GLY A 6 -7.03 -10.27 10.69
C GLY A 6 -6.31 -9.25 9.82
N ASN A 7 -5.57 -9.69 8.79
CA ASN A 7 -4.88 -8.83 7.84
C ASN A 7 -5.63 -8.77 6.51
N VAL A 8 -5.45 -7.68 5.77
CA VAL A 8 -6.06 -7.50 4.44
C VAL A 8 -5.24 -8.24 3.39
N VAL A 9 -5.90 -9.08 2.60
CA VAL A 9 -5.30 -9.86 1.51
C VAL A 9 -5.26 -9.02 0.23
N CYS A 10 -4.13 -9.05 -0.47
CA CYS A 10 -3.97 -8.32 -1.71
C CYS A 10 -4.79 -8.92 -2.86
N PRO A 11 -5.74 -8.17 -3.47
CA PRO A 11 -6.53 -8.68 -4.58
C PRO A 11 -5.77 -8.69 -5.91
N ARG A 12 -4.63 -7.99 -6.01
CA ARG A 12 -3.86 -7.87 -7.25
C ARG A 12 -3.00 -9.10 -7.53
N CYS A 13 -2.30 -9.63 -6.52
CA CYS A 13 -1.47 -10.82 -6.64
C CYS A 13 -2.22 -12.11 -6.28
N ASP A 14 -3.56 -12.11 -6.45
CA ASP A 14 -4.44 -13.25 -6.18
C ASP A 14 -4.26 -13.84 -4.78
N GLY A 15 -3.99 -12.96 -3.81
CA GLY A 15 -3.88 -13.27 -2.39
C GLY A 15 -2.53 -13.79 -1.91
N ASN A 16 -1.48 -13.75 -2.74
CA ASN A 16 -0.14 -14.15 -2.33
C ASN A 16 0.51 -13.19 -1.31
N GLY A 17 0.04 -11.94 -1.22
CA GLY A 17 0.57 -10.93 -0.31
C GLY A 17 -0.50 -10.30 0.59
N LEU A 18 -0.03 -9.60 1.62
CA LEU A 18 -0.83 -8.85 2.58
C LEU A 18 -0.64 -7.35 2.39
N ILE A 19 -1.65 -6.57 2.75
CA ILE A 19 -1.61 -5.11 2.63
C ILE A 19 -1.33 -4.48 3.99
N TYR A 20 -0.19 -3.79 4.08
CA TYR A 20 0.19 -2.98 5.23
C TYR A 20 -0.12 -1.49 5.01
N LYS A 21 -0.31 -0.77 6.11
CA LYS A 21 -0.40 0.69 6.12
C LYS A 21 1.01 1.25 6.10
N ALA A 22 1.28 2.22 5.22
CA ALA A 22 2.53 2.93 5.17
C ALA A 22 2.28 4.44 5.19
N LYS A 23 3.17 5.20 5.84
CA LYS A 23 3.17 6.66 5.79
C LYS A 23 4.29 7.13 4.87
N ILE A 24 3.92 7.87 3.83
CA ILE A 24 4.88 8.62 3.01
C ILE A 24 5.10 9.97 3.69
N VAL A 25 6.26 10.14 4.31
CA VAL A 25 6.54 11.30 5.18
C VAL A 25 6.46 12.61 4.39
N ASP A 26 7.05 12.65 3.19
CA ASP A 26 7.11 13.82 2.32
C ASP A 26 5.72 14.30 1.88
N LEU A 27 4.80 13.36 1.68
CA LEU A 27 3.42 13.63 1.28
C LEU A 27 2.45 13.81 2.45
N LYS A 28 2.90 13.50 3.68
CA LYS A 28 2.04 13.41 4.88
C LYS A 28 0.80 12.53 4.64
N LEU A 29 0.94 11.49 3.83
CA LEU A 29 -0.14 10.63 3.35
C LEU A 29 0.00 9.21 3.88
N ILE A 30 -1.11 8.59 4.26
CA ILE A 30 -1.18 7.15 4.48
C ILE A 30 -1.57 6.48 3.18
N VAL A 31 -0.77 5.50 2.77
CA VAL A 31 -1.04 4.61 1.65
C VAL A 31 -1.08 3.17 2.15
N TYR A 32 -1.58 2.29 1.31
CA TYR A 32 -1.77 0.88 1.58
C TYR A 32 -1.00 0.11 0.54
N ILE A 33 -0.03 -0.69 0.95
CA ILE A 33 0.96 -1.30 0.05
C ILE A 33 0.92 -2.82 0.23
N CYS A 34 0.92 -3.56 -0.88
CA CYS A 34 1.13 -5.01 -0.85
C CYS A 34 2.62 -5.32 -0.61
N ASP A 35 2.91 -6.20 0.35
CA ASP A 35 4.26 -6.66 0.68
C ASP A 35 4.93 -7.52 -0.41
N GLU A 36 4.15 -8.16 -1.28
CA GLU A 36 4.68 -9.03 -2.35
C GLU A 36 4.79 -8.36 -3.73
N CYS A 37 3.80 -7.53 -4.11
CA CYS A 37 3.71 -7.01 -5.47
C CYS A 37 3.73 -5.48 -5.57
N GLU A 38 3.93 -4.78 -4.45
CA GLU A 38 4.04 -3.32 -4.36
C GLU A 38 2.83 -2.53 -4.91
N ALA A 39 1.73 -3.21 -5.22
CA ALA A 39 0.46 -2.57 -5.53
C ALA A 39 0.06 -1.64 -4.37
N THR A 40 -0.28 -0.40 -4.72
CA THR A 40 -0.48 0.70 -3.79
C THR A 40 -1.86 1.33 -3.98
N TRP A 41 -2.56 1.55 -2.86
CA TRP A 41 -3.84 2.26 -2.79
C TRP A 41 -3.71 3.49 -1.88
N VAL A 42 -4.47 4.54 -2.18
CA VAL A 42 -4.49 5.80 -1.39
C VAL A 42 -5.64 5.87 -0.39
N SER A 43 -6.46 4.83 -0.31
CA SER A 43 -7.60 4.73 0.61
C SER A 43 -7.85 3.28 1.01
N GLU A 44 -8.74 3.07 1.99
CA GLU A 44 -9.13 1.73 2.45
C GLU A 44 -10.04 0.97 1.45
N ASP A 45 -10.42 1.59 0.32
CA ASP A 45 -11.13 0.93 -0.78
C ASP A 45 -10.17 0.08 -1.62
N ILE A 46 -9.83 -1.11 -1.12
CA ILE A 46 -8.90 -2.03 -1.80
C ILE A 46 -9.63 -2.91 -2.80
N ARG A 47 -9.36 -2.68 -4.09
CA ARG A 47 -9.88 -3.47 -5.21
C ARG A 47 -8.80 -3.74 -6.26
N LYS A 48 -9.04 -4.74 -7.12
CA LYS A 48 -8.10 -5.16 -8.17
C LYS A 48 -7.99 -4.14 -9.31
N ASP A 49 -8.95 -3.23 -9.43
CA ASP A 49 -9.09 -2.27 -10.53
C ASP A 49 -8.72 -0.82 -10.16
N ASN A 50 -8.30 -0.56 -8.93
CA ASN A 50 -8.04 0.80 -8.42
C ASN A 50 -6.71 0.95 -7.67
N PHE A 51 -5.69 0.21 -8.11
CA PHE A 51 -4.33 0.30 -7.58
C PHE A 51 -3.39 0.96 -8.61
N GLN A 52 -2.22 1.35 -8.14
CA GLN A 52 -1.07 1.67 -8.98
C GLN A 52 0.19 1.07 -8.36
N ASP A 53 1.25 0.87 -9.14
CA ASP A 53 2.53 0.40 -8.60
C ASP A 53 3.17 1.48 -7.70
N LEU A 54 3.82 1.07 -6.61
CA LEU A 54 4.43 2.01 -5.64
C LEU A 54 5.42 2.95 -6.32
N THR A 55 6.29 2.43 -7.19
CA THR A 55 7.24 3.25 -7.98
C THR A 55 6.52 4.34 -8.76
N THR A 56 5.48 3.98 -9.52
CA THR A 56 4.69 4.93 -10.31
C THR A 56 3.99 5.94 -9.43
N PHE A 57 3.46 5.53 -8.28
CA PHE A 57 2.88 6.46 -7.31
C PHE A 57 3.90 7.50 -6.83
N LEU A 58 5.11 7.06 -6.46
CA LEU A 58 6.17 7.95 -6.00
C LEU A 58 6.60 8.91 -7.12
N GLU A 59 6.84 8.40 -8.32
CA GLU A 59 7.27 9.20 -9.48
C GLU A 59 6.23 10.27 -9.86
N ASN A 60 4.94 9.91 -9.86
CA ASN A 60 3.84 10.85 -10.09
C ASN A 60 3.78 11.98 -9.04
N ASN A 61 4.38 11.77 -7.88
CA ASN A 61 4.50 12.77 -6.81
C ASN A 61 5.90 13.39 -6.72
N GLY A 62 6.78 13.18 -7.71
CA GLY A 62 8.14 13.72 -7.73
C GLY A 62 9.10 13.04 -6.75
N LEU A 63 8.78 11.83 -6.30
CA LEU A 63 9.53 11.05 -5.32
C LEU A 63 10.10 9.77 -5.95
N THR A 64 11.08 9.18 -5.27
CA THR A 64 11.72 7.90 -5.59
C THR A 64 12.03 7.20 -4.27
N TYR A 65 12.28 5.88 -4.30
CA TYR A 65 12.70 5.14 -3.10
C TYR A 65 13.96 5.73 -2.42
N SER A 66 14.83 6.39 -3.19
CA SER A 66 16.08 6.96 -2.67
C SER A 66 15.90 8.30 -1.96
N ASN A 67 14.84 9.06 -2.29
CA ASN A 67 14.63 10.41 -1.78
C ASN A 67 13.38 10.55 -0.89
N THR A 68 12.64 9.46 -0.67
CA THR A 68 11.45 9.46 0.18
C THR A 68 11.62 8.56 1.39
N GLN A 69 10.92 8.91 2.47
CA GLN A 69 10.84 8.07 3.65
C GLN A 69 9.46 7.40 3.74
N ILE A 70 9.45 6.07 3.58
CA ILE A 70 8.27 5.21 3.75
C ILE A 70 8.33 4.57 5.13
N LEU A 71 7.40 4.93 6.01
CA LEU A 71 7.30 4.36 7.35
C LEU A 71 6.24 3.27 7.36
N ASP A 72 6.63 2.04 7.67
CA ASP A 72 5.71 0.94 7.93
C ASP A 72 4.93 1.20 9.23
N VAL A 73 3.60 1.27 9.12
CA VAL A 73 2.65 1.44 10.23
C VAL A 73 2.06 0.08 10.65
N GLY A 74 2.19 -0.94 9.81
CA GLY A 74 1.79 -2.32 10.06
C GLY A 74 0.51 -2.75 9.36
N TYR A 75 0.18 -4.04 9.53
CA TYR A 75 -0.97 -4.72 8.91
C TYR A 75 -2.28 -4.55 9.69
N GLY A 76 -2.24 -3.89 10.85
CA GLY A 76 -3.40 -3.69 11.71
C GLY A 76 -4.27 -2.53 11.23
N TRP A 77 -5.32 -2.82 10.47
CA TRP A 77 -6.29 -1.81 10.05
C TRP A 77 -7.27 -1.54 11.19
N LYS A 78 -6.83 -0.81 12.22
CA LYS A 78 -7.74 -0.38 13.29
C LYS A 78 -8.76 0.60 12.72
N LYS A 79 -10.05 0.30 12.88
CA LYS A 79 -11.13 1.29 12.86
C LYS A 79 -11.12 2.07 14.16
#